data_AF-A0A9D4QZC5-F1
#
_entry.id   AF-A0A9D4QZC5-F1
#
_cell.length_a   1.000
_cell.length_b   1.000
_cell.length_c   1.000
_cell.angle_alpha   90.00
_cell.angle_beta   90.00
_cell.angle_gamma   90.00
#
_symmetry.space_group_name_H-M   'P 1'
#
loop_
_entity.id
_entity.type
_entity.pdbx_description
1 polymer ?
#
loop_
_entity_poly.entity_id
_entity_poly.type
_entity_poly.pdbx_seq_one_letter_code
_entity_poly.pdbx_strand_id
1 'polypeptide(L)' 'MTLIVKKVRIPVIKATLMVTSAVFRAMLLGDWKDKDQNEIQLPGKRLESFIPFLRCIYPDLKDRVTG' A
#
# COMPACT_ATOMS: atom_id res chain seq x y z
N MET A 1 8.95 -1.04 0.79
CA MET A 1 7.95 0.01 1.06
C MET A 1 6.83 -0.60 1.88
N THR A 2 6.29 0.15 2.84
CA THR A 2 5.25 -0.30 3.76
C THR A 2 4.05 0.62 3.67
N LEU A 3 2.85 0.08 3.46
CA LEU A 3 1.61 0.83 3.60
C LEU A 3 1.11 0.72 5.03
N ILE A 4 0.73 1.84 5.64
CA ILE A 4 0.18 1.89 6.99
C ILE A 4 -1.31 2.21 6.90
N VAL A 5 -2.16 1.25 7.29
CA VAL A 5 -3.62 1.39 7.29
C VAL A 5 -4.14 1.05 8.68
N LYS A 6 -4.75 2.03 9.39
CA LYS A 6 -5.23 1.85 10.78
C LYS A 6 -4.20 1.15 11.70
N LYS A 7 -2.93 1.59 11.66
CA LYS A 7 -1.78 1.02 12.39
C LYS A 7 -1.30 -0.36 11.93
N VAL A 8 -1.94 -0.97 10.93
CA VAL A 8 -1.44 -2.21 10.30
C VAL A 8 -0.39 -1.85 9.26
N ARG A 9 0.77 -2.49 9.36
CA ARG A 9 1.90 -2.36 8.43
C ARG A 9 1.86 -3.46 7.38
N ILE A 10 1.72 -3.08 6.11
CA ILE A 10 1.63 -4.00 4.99
C ILE A 10 2.84 -3.80 4.08
N PRO A 11 3.81 -4.74 4.05
CA PRO A 11 4.94 -4.66 3.15
C PRO A 11 4.48 -4.87 1.71
N VAL A 12 4.88 -3.99 0.79
CA VAL A 12 4.53 -4.04 -0.63
C VAL A 12 5.74 -3.71 -1.52
N ILE A 13 5.65 -4.12 -2.78
CA ILE A 13 6.66 -3.82 -3.80
C ILE A 13 6.30 -2.52 -4.50
N LYS A 14 7.14 -1.48 -4.37
CA LYS A 14 6.90 -0.15 -4.94
C LYS A 14 6.59 -0.22 -6.45
N ALA A 15 7.40 -0.96 -7.20
CA ALA A 15 7.24 -1.11 -8.66
C ALA A 15 5.87 -1.70 -9.05
N THR A 16 5.48 -2.81 -8.43
CA THR A 16 4.18 -3.46 -8.68
C THR A 16 3.02 -2.51 -8.37
N LEU A 17 3.09 -1.79 -7.25
CA LEU A 17 2.05 -0.83 -6.85
C LEU A 17 1.89 0.34 -7.85
N MET A 18 3.01 0.84 -8.40
CA MET A 18 3.00 1.89 -9.43
C MET A 18 2.48 1.39 -10.78
N VAL A 19 2.74 0.13 -11.14
CA VAL A 19 2.26 -0.46 -12.40
C VAL A 19 0.74 -0.70 -12.33
N THR A 20 0.24 -1.17 -11.19
CA THR A 20 -1.18 -1.56 -11.05
C THR A 20 -2.10 -0.42 -10.64
N SER A 21 -1.57 0.69 -10.12
CA SER A 21 -2.38 1.82 -9.68
C SER A 21 -1.77 3.16 -10.09
N ALA A 22 -2.47 3.87 -10.99
CA ALA A 22 -2.10 5.21 -11.41
C ALA A 22 -2.05 6.20 -10.23
N VAL A 23 -2.87 6.01 -9.20
CA VAL A 23 -2.86 6.82 -7.98
C VAL A 23 -1.55 6.62 -7.22
N PHE A 24 -1.13 5.37 -7.01
CA PHE A 24 0.15 5.09 -6.35
C PHE A 24 1.33 5.55 -7.19
N ARG A 25 1.24 5.42 -8.52
CA ARG A 25 2.25 5.96 -9.45
C ARG A 25 2.42 7.48 -9.29
N ALA A 26 1.33 8.23 -9.32
CA ALA A 26 1.36 9.68 -9.14
C ALA A 26 1.83 10.07 -7.72
N MET A 27 1.41 9.34 -6.69
CA MET A 27 1.83 9.57 -5.31
C MET A 27 3.33 9.32 -5.09
N LEU A 28 3.89 8.30 -5.76
CA LEU A 28 5.28 7.87 -5.58
C LEU A 28 6.29 8.55 -6.51
N LEU A 29 5.83 9.06 -7.65
CA LEU A 29 6.65 9.80 -8.63
C LEU A 29 6.44 11.31 -8.56
N GLY A 30 5.33 11.77 -7.99
CA GLY A 30 5.02 13.20 -7.85
C GLY A 30 5.95 13.90 -6.88
N ASP A 31 6.00 15.24 -6.97
CA ASP A 31 6.77 16.16 -6.10
C ASP A 31 6.29 16.23 -4.65
N TRP A 32 5.63 15.18 -4.17
CA TRP A 32 5.25 15.07 -2.78
C TRP A 32 6.49 14.81 -1.93
N LYS A 33 6.52 15.41 -0.73
CA LYS A 33 7.56 15.30 0.31
C LYS A 33 7.86 13.86 0.79
N ASP A 34 7.23 12.87 0.16
CA ASP A 34 7.24 11.43 0.42
C ASP A 34 8.11 10.60 -0.54
N LYS A 35 8.86 11.24 -1.46
CA LYS A 35 9.74 10.54 -2.44
C LYS A 35 10.70 9.53 -1.79
N ASP A 36 11.18 9.85 -0.59
CA ASP A 36 12.10 9.04 0.22
C ASP A 36 11.41 8.30 1.39
N GLN A 37 10.09 8.44 1.53
CA GLN A 37 9.38 7.73 2.59
C GLN A 37 9.23 6.24 2.23
N ASN A 38 9.91 5.41 3.02
CA ASN A 38 9.77 3.96 2.96
C ASN A 38 8.42 3.47 3.53
N GLU A 39 7.66 4.36 4.20
CA GLU A 39 6.36 4.09 4.79
C GLU A 39 5.33 5.11 4.31
N ILE A 40 4.16 4.66 3.87
CA ILE A 40 3.07 5.55 3.42
C ILE A 40 1.87 5.37 4.34
N GLN A 41 1.47 6.42 5.02
CA GLN A 41 0.23 6.42 5.79
C GLN A 41 -0.96 6.66 4.85
N LEU A 42 -1.97 5.79 4.95
CA LEU A 42 -3.23 5.93 4.21
C LEU A 42 -4.36 6.24 5.21
N PRO A 43 -4.43 7.48 5.74
CA PRO A 43 -5.49 7.87 6.65
C PRO A 43 -6.86 7.80 5.96
N GLY A 44 -7.89 7.35 6.68
CA GLY A 44 -9.25 7.27 6.17
C GLY A 44 -9.60 6.03 5.34
N LYS A 45 -8.63 5.19 4.96
CA LYS A 45 -8.92 3.89 4.32
C LYS A 45 -9.38 2.86 5.36
N ARG A 46 -10.48 2.16 5.06
CA ARG A 46 -10.90 0.98 5.82
C ARG A 46 -10.02 -0.20 5.42
N LEU A 47 -9.33 -0.80 6.38
CA LEU A 47 -8.48 -1.97 6.17
C LEU A 47 -9.24 -3.09 5.44
N GLU A 48 -10.47 -3.34 5.86
CA GLU A 48 -11.38 -4.37 5.34
C GLU A 48 -11.66 -4.22 3.84
N SER A 49 -11.72 -2.99 3.32
CA SER A 49 -11.91 -2.73 1.89
C SER A 49 -10.58 -2.64 1.13
N PHE A 50 -9.48 -2.37 1.84
CA PHE A 50 -8.16 -2.18 1.26
C PHE A 50 -7.40 -3.49 1.05
N ILE A 51 -7.58 -4.47 1.95
CA ILE A 51 -7.00 -5.81 1.81
C ILE A 51 -7.47 -6.53 0.53
N PRO A 52 -8.77 -6.59 0.19
CA PRO A 52 -9.24 -7.18 -1.06
C PRO A 52 -8.63 -6.50 -2.29
N PHE A 53 -8.54 -5.17 -2.29
CA PHE A 53 -7.87 -4.41 -3.36
C PHE A 53 -6.39 -4.82 -3.50
N LEU A 54 -5.67 -4.96 -2.38
CA LEU A 54 -4.29 -5.42 -2.42
C LEU A 54 -4.15 -6.88 -2.86
N ARG A 55 -5.11 -7.76 -2.54
CA ARG A 55 -5.10 -9.15 -3.03
C ARG A 55 -5.26 -9.25 -4.55
N CYS A 56 -5.98 -8.32 -5.17
CA CYS A 56 -6.04 -8.24 -6.64
C CYS A 56 -4.68 -7.92 -7.27
N ILE A 57 -3.81 -7.21 -6.54
CA ILE A 57 -2.47 -6.80 -7.00
C ILE A 57 -1.39 -7.82 -6.58
N TYR A 58 -1.56 -8.41 -5.40
CA TYR A 58 -0.66 -9.36 -4.76
C TYR A 58 -1.47 -10.58 -4.32
N PRO A 59 -1.68 -11.57 -5.21
CA PRO A 59 -2.44 -12.77 -4.86
C PRO A 59 -1.81 -13.56 -3.69
N ASP A 60 -0.49 -13.47 -3.53
CA ASP A 60 0.27 -14.08 -2.42
C ASP A 60 0.25 -13.28 -1.11
N LEU A 61 -0.54 -12.20 -1.02
CA LEU A 61 -0.71 -11.45 0.23
C LEU A 61 -1.45 -12.34 1.25
N LYS A 62 -0.70 -13.20 1.92
CA LYS A 62 -1.20 -14.07 2.99
C LYS A 62 -1.83 -13.18 4.05
N ASP A 63 -3.00 -13.60 4.54
CA ASP A 63 -3.54 -13.12 5.79
C ASP A 63 -2.47 -13.31 6.87
N ARG A 64 -1.71 -12.26 7.16
CA ARG A 64 -1.07 -12.15 8.48
C ARG A 64 -2.16 -11.75 9.47
N VAL A 65 -3.21 -12.56 9.56
CA VAL A 65 -4.09 -12.63 10.71
C VAL A 65 -3.45 -13.68 11.60
N THR A 66 -2.34 -13.32 12.23
CA THR A 66 -1.93 -13.99 13.46
C THR A 66 -2.94 -13.55 14.51
N GLY A 67 -3.71 -14.51 15.00
CA GLY A 67 -4.61 -14.35 16.15
C GLY A 67 -3.86 -14.12 17.45
#